data_AF-A0A932D4A4-F1
#
_entry.id   AF-A0A932D4A4-F1
#
_cell.length_a   1.000
_cell.length_b   1.000
_cell.length_c   1.000
_cell.angle_alpha   90.00
_cell.angle_beta   90.00
_cell.angle_gamma   90.00
#
_symmetry.space_group_name_H-M   'P 1'
#
loop_
_entity.id
_entity.type
_entity.pdbx_description
1 polymer ?
#
loop_
_entity_poly.entity_id
_entity_poly.type
_entity_poly.pdbx_seq_one_letter_code
_entity_poly.pdbx_strand_id
1 'polypeptide(L)'
;MLHPQCFTAQWLKQQAEAIGSRNPVMLEKAIVALQLIGHLAESGLPIQFKGGTSLLLRLNPIRRLSIDVDIVTQARPEELRAVLNRVTGFAPLTGYEHDVQRDKELPPKKHFRVFYPSLVEERTDHVLLDVLFEPEAAPHCELVLIHTPFITPEREVRVRVPTVNGLLGDKLTAFAPRTIGILYHPFRKTDIAKQLFDLGVLFDAATDLSVAAAVYAATHARQLVYRQATFSLADTLSDSIQAGFLLSQIQLKGGADTEAGRFLYDGVYNLANHLLNSPFRHDDARIAAGKVACVAAWIQRRAADVTIEQLRFQPDRVSELRDLQIQAPWTPLHRLKGGNPQAFHYWFQAQRMLSG
;
A
#
# COMPACT_ATOMS: atom_id res chain seq x y z
N MET A 1 2.64 19.54 -14.48
CA MET A 1 1.20 19.82 -14.74
C MET A 1 0.69 18.80 -15.72
N LEU A 2 -0.54 18.32 -15.54
CA LEU A 2 -1.15 17.41 -16.50
C LEU A 2 -1.81 18.21 -17.62
N HIS A 3 -1.70 17.69 -18.84
CA HIS A 3 -2.31 18.28 -20.02
C HIS A 3 -3.84 18.31 -19.86
N PRO A 4 -4.54 19.40 -20.25
CA PRO A 4 -5.99 19.53 -20.09
C PRO A 4 -6.81 18.37 -20.66
N GLN A 5 -6.29 17.68 -21.70
CA GLN A 5 -6.92 16.48 -22.26
C GLN A 5 -7.20 15.39 -21.21
N CYS A 6 -6.38 15.30 -20.16
CA CYS A 6 -6.52 14.32 -19.09
C CYS A 6 -7.84 14.48 -18.31
N PHE A 7 -8.46 15.65 -18.40
CA PHE A 7 -9.70 16.01 -17.72
C PHE A 7 -10.86 16.11 -18.73
N THR A 8 -10.93 15.14 -19.64
CA THR A 8 -12.05 15.00 -20.59
C THR A 8 -12.69 13.62 -20.47
N ALA A 9 -14.01 13.53 -20.66
CA ALA A 9 -14.73 12.26 -20.63
C ALA A 9 -14.19 11.25 -21.67
N GLN A 10 -13.80 11.75 -22.85
CA GLN A 10 -13.18 10.93 -23.89
C GLN A 10 -11.86 10.31 -23.42
N TRP A 11 -10.97 11.10 -22.82
CA TRP A 11 -9.70 10.61 -22.30
C TRP A 11 -9.90 9.56 -21.20
N LEU A 12 -10.77 9.86 -20.23
CA LEU A 12 -11.08 8.93 -19.13
C LEU A 12 -11.57 7.58 -19.66
N LYS A 13 -12.48 7.59 -20.64
CA LYS A 13 -12.98 6.36 -21.26
C LYS A 13 -11.85 5.58 -21.95
N GLN A 14 -11.06 6.24 -22.78
CA GLN A 14 -9.95 5.61 -23.50
C GLN A 14 -8.92 5.00 -22.55
N GLN A 15 -8.52 5.75 -21.51
CA GLN A 15 -7.53 5.28 -20.55
C GLN A 15 -8.08 4.19 -19.63
N ALA A 16 -9.37 4.25 -19.24
CA ALA A 16 -9.99 3.18 -18.47
C ALA A 16 -9.95 1.85 -19.22
N GLU A 17 -10.26 1.86 -20.53
CA GLU A 17 -10.14 0.69 -21.40
C GLU A 17 -8.68 0.23 -21.52
N ALA A 18 -7.74 1.15 -21.79
CA ALA A 18 -6.33 0.84 -22.02
C ALA A 18 -5.63 0.20 -20.80
N ILE A 19 -5.96 0.64 -19.58
CA ILE A 19 -5.36 0.11 -18.35
C ILE A 19 -6.20 -1.00 -17.71
N GLY A 20 -7.33 -1.38 -18.32
CA GLY A 20 -8.26 -2.38 -17.81
C GLY A 20 -8.93 -1.98 -16.48
N SER A 21 -9.19 -0.69 -16.28
CA SER A 21 -9.95 -0.19 -15.13
C SER A 21 -11.44 -0.40 -15.34
N ARG A 22 -12.09 -1.05 -14.38
CA ARG A 22 -13.56 -1.24 -14.37
C ARG A 22 -14.31 -0.11 -13.68
N ASN A 23 -13.58 0.85 -13.11
CA ASN A 23 -14.15 1.92 -12.32
C ASN A 23 -13.62 3.28 -12.83
N PRO A 24 -14.34 3.90 -13.78
CA PRO A 24 -13.97 5.21 -14.34
C PRO A 24 -13.92 6.32 -13.27
N VAL A 25 -14.79 6.28 -12.25
CA VAL A 25 -14.79 7.25 -11.14
C VAL A 25 -13.46 7.18 -10.37
N MET A 26 -12.97 5.96 -10.11
CA MET A 26 -11.67 5.78 -9.45
C MET A 26 -10.50 6.23 -10.30
N LEU A 27 -10.55 6.02 -11.62
CA LEU A 27 -9.52 6.53 -12.54
C LEU A 27 -9.52 8.05 -12.53
N GLU A 28 -10.68 8.68 -12.64
CA GLU A 28 -10.83 10.13 -12.56
C GLU A 28 -10.23 10.67 -11.26
N LYS A 29 -10.63 10.13 -10.11
CA LYS A 29 -10.06 10.53 -8.80
C LYS A 29 -8.55 10.35 -8.75
N ALA A 30 -8.00 9.28 -9.33
CA ALA A 30 -6.55 9.06 -9.36
C ALA A 30 -5.83 10.13 -10.21
N ILE A 31 -6.41 10.54 -11.35
CA ILE A 31 -5.87 11.63 -12.19
C ILE A 31 -5.93 12.96 -11.42
N VAL A 32 -7.05 13.26 -10.77
CA VAL A 32 -7.20 14.48 -9.95
C VAL A 32 -6.25 14.48 -8.75
N ALA A 33 -6.04 13.34 -8.09
CA ALA A 33 -5.08 13.19 -7.01
C ALA A 33 -3.64 13.49 -7.47
N LEU A 34 -3.24 13.01 -8.65
CA LEU A 34 -1.93 13.30 -9.24
C LEU A 34 -1.80 14.76 -9.67
N GLN A 35 -2.88 15.39 -10.14
CA GLN A 35 -2.94 16.82 -10.42
C GLN A 35 -2.73 17.67 -9.15
N LEU A 36 -3.42 17.32 -8.06
CA LEU A 36 -3.24 17.96 -6.76
C LEU A 36 -1.80 17.83 -6.27
N ILE A 37 -1.23 16.62 -6.33
CA ILE A 37 0.19 16.40 -5.98
C ILE A 37 1.14 17.22 -6.86
N GLY A 38 0.85 17.33 -8.16
CA GLY A 38 1.62 18.18 -9.08
C GLY A 38 1.64 19.64 -8.62
N HIS A 39 0.47 20.20 -8.31
CA HIS A 39 0.38 21.57 -7.80
C HIS A 39 1.08 21.78 -6.45
N LEU A 40 0.93 20.83 -5.53
CA LEU A 40 1.58 20.91 -4.22
C LEU A 40 3.11 20.85 -4.36
N ALA A 41 3.63 20.00 -5.25
CA ALA A 41 5.07 19.90 -5.50
C ALA A 41 5.64 21.18 -6.11
N GLU A 42 4.93 21.82 -7.04
CA GLU A 42 5.37 23.08 -7.67
C GLU A 42 5.24 24.30 -6.74
N SER A 43 4.46 24.20 -5.67
CA SER A 43 4.24 25.32 -4.75
C SER A 43 5.46 25.72 -3.93
N GLY A 44 6.51 24.88 -3.92
CA GLY A 44 7.69 25.01 -3.08
C GLY A 44 7.52 24.44 -1.66
N LEU A 45 6.35 23.88 -1.34
CA LEU A 45 6.11 23.24 -0.04
C LEU A 45 7.00 21.98 0.11
N PRO A 46 7.69 21.81 1.26
CA PRO A 46 8.52 20.63 1.49
C PRO A 46 7.64 19.39 1.74
N ILE A 47 7.19 18.74 0.67
CA ILE A 47 6.30 17.58 0.73
C ILE A 47 7.00 16.28 0.35
N GLN A 48 6.58 15.21 0.99
CA GLN A 48 6.81 13.83 0.57
C GLN A 48 5.47 13.17 0.28
N PHE A 49 5.29 12.66 -0.93
CA PHE A 49 4.09 11.95 -1.34
C PHE A 49 4.22 10.45 -1.00
N LYS A 50 3.31 9.93 -0.19
CA LYS A 50 3.35 8.55 0.32
C LYS A 50 1.98 7.85 0.15
N GLY A 51 1.80 6.74 0.87
CA GLY A 51 0.53 6.02 0.90
C GLY A 51 0.28 5.20 -0.36
N GLY A 52 -0.95 4.72 -0.53
CA GLY A 52 -1.32 3.82 -1.64
C GLY A 52 -1.19 4.47 -3.01
N THR A 53 -1.47 5.76 -3.13
CA THR A 53 -1.46 6.48 -4.43
C THR A 53 -0.05 6.77 -4.92
N SER A 54 0.93 6.87 -4.02
CA SER A 54 2.34 7.00 -4.40
C SER A 54 2.89 5.78 -5.16
N LEU A 55 2.26 4.60 -4.99
CA LEU A 55 2.63 3.39 -5.74
C LEU A 55 2.42 3.54 -7.24
N LEU A 56 1.50 4.41 -7.67
CA LEU A 56 1.25 4.68 -9.09
C LEU A 56 2.50 5.24 -9.78
N LEU A 57 3.40 5.89 -9.04
CA LEU A 57 4.66 6.45 -9.52
C LEU A 57 5.86 5.51 -9.32
N ARG A 58 5.67 4.38 -8.64
CA ARG A 58 6.75 3.44 -8.27
C ARG A 58 6.65 2.08 -8.93
N LEU A 59 5.46 1.70 -9.39
CA LEU A 59 5.20 0.37 -9.93
C LEU A 59 4.85 0.47 -11.41
N ASN A 60 5.56 -0.32 -12.23
CA ASN A 60 5.24 -0.55 -13.62
C ASN A 60 5.31 -2.07 -13.89
N PRO A 61 4.20 -2.74 -14.25
CA PRO A 61 2.86 -2.18 -14.46
C PRO A 61 2.17 -1.79 -13.14
N ILE A 62 1.25 -0.82 -13.22
CA ILE A 62 0.35 -0.46 -12.11
C ILE A 62 -0.68 -1.58 -11.95
N ARG A 63 -0.87 -2.06 -10.72
CA ARG A 63 -1.73 -3.23 -10.44
C ARG A 63 -3.08 -2.86 -9.81
N ARG A 64 -3.19 -1.70 -9.18
CA ARG A 64 -4.46 -1.17 -8.64
C ARG A 64 -4.45 0.35 -8.59
N LEU A 65 -5.62 0.96 -8.65
CA LEU A 65 -5.83 2.38 -8.39
C LEU A 65 -6.00 2.66 -6.89
N SER A 66 -5.57 3.86 -6.51
CA SER A 66 -5.74 4.46 -5.20
C SER A 66 -6.09 5.93 -5.41
N ILE A 67 -6.89 6.50 -4.51
CA ILE A 67 -7.54 7.80 -4.71
C ILE A 67 -7.21 8.83 -3.63
N ASP A 68 -6.69 8.39 -2.49
CA ASP A 68 -6.34 9.26 -1.37
C ASP A 68 -4.94 9.85 -1.57
N VAL A 69 -4.77 11.13 -1.26
CA VAL A 69 -3.50 11.82 -1.31
C VAL A 69 -2.92 11.89 0.11
N ASP A 70 -1.96 11.02 0.42
CA ASP A 70 -1.22 11.07 1.68
C ASP A 70 0.12 11.80 1.51
N ILE A 71 0.34 12.86 2.26
CA ILE A 71 1.63 13.57 2.28
C ILE A 71 2.22 13.67 3.69
N VAL A 72 3.54 13.79 3.75
CA VAL A 72 4.28 14.23 4.93
C VAL A 72 4.90 15.59 4.62
N THR A 73 4.87 16.52 5.56
CA THR A 73 5.44 17.86 5.39
C THR A 73 6.10 18.37 6.66
N GLN A 74 7.12 19.20 6.48
CA GLN A 74 7.76 19.99 7.54
C GLN A 74 7.18 21.42 7.62
N ALA A 75 6.28 21.78 6.71
CA ALA A 75 5.67 23.09 6.66
C ALA A 75 4.72 23.32 7.84
N ARG A 76 4.46 24.60 8.15
CA ARG A 76 3.44 24.98 9.13
C ARG A 76 2.03 24.85 8.54
N PRO A 77 0.99 24.59 9.35
CA PRO A 77 -0.39 24.52 8.88
C PRO A 77 -0.85 25.79 8.13
N GLU A 78 -0.37 26.97 8.52
CA GLU A 78 -0.62 28.25 7.84
C GLU A 78 -0.08 28.26 6.41
N GLU A 79 1.13 27.74 6.22
CA GLU A 79 1.80 27.68 4.91
C GLU A 79 1.05 26.72 3.98
N LEU A 80 0.64 25.55 4.50
CA LEU A 80 -0.20 24.63 3.76
C LEU A 80 -1.52 25.27 3.33
N ARG A 81 -2.24 25.96 4.24
CA ARG A 81 -3.51 26.62 3.91
C ARG A 81 -3.34 27.69 2.82
N ALA A 82 -2.28 28.49 2.90
CA ALA A 82 -1.96 29.47 1.88
C ALA A 82 -1.69 28.81 0.51
N VAL A 83 -0.98 27.69 0.49
CA VAL A 83 -0.78 26.89 -0.72
C VAL A 83 -2.11 26.33 -1.23
N LEU A 84 -2.93 25.71 -0.37
CA LEU A 84 -4.23 25.13 -0.75
C LEU A 84 -5.15 26.18 -1.37
N ASN A 85 -5.31 27.35 -0.75
CA ASN A 85 -6.10 28.47 -1.30
C ASN A 85 -5.70 28.83 -2.73
N ARG A 86 -4.40 28.80 -3.03
CA ARG A 86 -3.87 29.10 -4.36
C ARG A 86 -4.08 27.93 -5.32
N VAL A 87 -3.71 26.71 -4.93
CA VAL A 87 -3.72 25.56 -5.85
C VAL A 87 -5.12 25.10 -6.21
N THR A 88 -6.10 25.27 -5.32
CA THR A 88 -7.50 24.94 -5.63
C THR A 88 -8.20 25.98 -6.50
N GLY A 89 -7.52 27.07 -6.86
CA GLY A 89 -7.96 28.01 -7.89
C GLY A 89 -7.59 27.57 -9.32
N PHE A 90 -6.80 26.50 -9.48
CA PHE A 90 -6.42 25.99 -10.80
C PHE A 90 -7.33 24.81 -11.20
N ALA A 91 -7.86 24.87 -12.42
CA ALA A 91 -8.66 23.79 -12.99
C ALA A 91 -7.86 22.46 -13.02
N PRO A 92 -8.52 21.31 -12.78
CA PRO A 92 -9.96 21.13 -12.57
C PRO A 92 -10.40 21.35 -11.11
N LEU A 93 -9.48 21.71 -10.20
CA LEU A 93 -9.82 21.91 -8.79
C LEU A 93 -10.69 23.17 -8.64
N THR A 94 -11.63 23.12 -7.70
CA THR A 94 -12.59 24.21 -7.49
C THR A 94 -12.64 24.73 -6.05
N GLY A 95 -11.98 24.05 -5.12
CA GLY A 95 -11.92 24.46 -3.72
C GLY A 95 -11.47 23.34 -2.81
N TYR A 96 -11.41 23.62 -1.51
CA TYR A 96 -11.21 22.60 -0.49
C TYR A 96 -11.99 22.92 0.78
N GLU A 97 -12.17 21.89 1.59
CA GLU A 97 -12.73 21.95 2.94
C GLU A 97 -11.78 21.27 3.92
N HIS A 98 -11.56 21.87 5.09
CA HIS A 98 -10.83 21.25 6.20
C HIS A 98 -11.78 20.42 7.04
N ASP A 99 -11.59 19.10 7.04
CA ASP A 99 -12.35 18.15 7.86
C ASP A 99 -11.74 18.05 9.27
N VAL A 100 -12.04 19.05 10.10
CA VAL A 100 -11.55 19.15 11.48
C VAL A 100 -11.98 17.97 12.36
N GLN A 101 -13.05 17.25 12.01
CA GLN A 101 -13.55 16.12 12.80
C GLN A 101 -12.66 14.89 12.66
N ARG A 102 -11.94 14.77 11.54
CA ARG A 102 -11.00 13.67 11.29
C ARG A 102 -9.59 13.96 11.78
N ASP A 103 -9.28 15.21 12.09
CA ASP A 103 -7.97 15.64 12.58
C ASP A 103 -7.51 14.83 13.78
N LYS A 104 -6.19 14.68 13.88
CA LYS A 104 -5.53 14.05 15.01
C LYS A 104 -4.40 14.95 15.48
N GLU A 105 -4.29 15.08 16.80
CA GLU A 105 -3.13 15.73 17.43
C GLU A 105 -1.94 14.76 17.51
N LEU A 106 -2.22 13.46 17.67
CA LEU A 106 -1.20 12.42 17.67
C LEU A 106 -1.68 11.20 16.84
N PRO A 107 -1.05 10.88 15.70
CA PRO A 107 -0.06 11.72 15.01
C PRO A 107 -0.65 13.08 14.60
N PRO A 108 0.17 14.13 14.45
CA PRO A 108 -0.29 15.47 14.04
C PRO A 108 -0.73 15.45 12.57
N LYS A 109 -2.00 15.08 12.35
CA LYS A 109 -2.56 14.82 11.03
C LYS A 109 -3.77 15.70 10.77
N LYS A 110 -3.76 16.42 9.64
CA LYS A 110 -4.88 17.25 9.17
C LYS A 110 -5.51 16.63 7.93
N HIS A 111 -6.83 16.73 7.81
CA HIS A 111 -7.59 16.09 6.73
C HIS A 111 -8.36 17.12 5.92
N PHE A 112 -8.32 17.01 4.61
CA PHE A 112 -8.99 17.93 3.70
C PHE A 112 -9.75 17.16 2.62
N ARG A 113 -10.86 17.74 2.16
CA ARG A 113 -11.52 17.37 0.91
C ARG A 113 -11.13 18.41 -0.13
N VAL A 114 -10.63 17.98 -1.29
CA VAL A 114 -10.33 18.87 -2.41
C VAL A 114 -11.30 18.57 -3.55
N PHE A 115 -12.08 19.58 -3.95
CA PHE A 115 -13.23 19.42 -4.82
C PHE A 115 -12.90 19.65 -6.29
N TYR A 116 -13.65 18.97 -7.16
CA TYR A 116 -13.61 19.12 -8.61
C TYR A 116 -14.97 18.72 -9.24
N PRO A 117 -15.35 19.25 -10.42
CA PRO A 117 -16.53 18.79 -11.13
C PRO A 117 -16.25 17.42 -11.77
N SER A 118 -17.03 16.39 -11.42
CA SER A 118 -16.84 15.08 -12.03
C SER A 118 -17.33 15.06 -13.47
N LEU A 119 -16.60 14.34 -14.31
CA LEU A 119 -16.89 14.03 -15.71
C LEU A 119 -17.63 12.70 -15.84
N VAL A 120 -17.68 11.91 -14.77
CA VAL A 120 -18.32 10.58 -14.72
C VAL A 120 -19.65 10.67 -13.98
N GLU A 121 -19.71 11.46 -12.91
CA GLU A 121 -20.92 11.70 -12.13
C GLU A 121 -21.40 13.14 -12.35
N GLU A 122 -22.71 13.36 -12.47
CA GLU A 122 -23.32 14.69 -12.61
C GLU A 122 -23.33 15.46 -11.28
N ARG A 123 -22.19 15.53 -10.60
CA ARG A 123 -22.00 16.22 -9.33
C ARG A 123 -20.57 16.70 -9.13
N THR A 124 -20.40 17.64 -8.19
CA THR A 124 -19.08 17.90 -7.61
C THR A 124 -18.65 16.70 -6.78
N ASP A 125 -17.45 16.22 -7.04
CA ASP A 125 -16.81 15.16 -6.27
C ASP A 125 -15.51 15.71 -5.63
N HIS A 126 -14.81 14.87 -4.88
CA HIS A 126 -13.60 15.25 -4.15
C HIS A 126 -12.57 14.13 -4.09
N VAL A 127 -11.31 14.54 -3.91
CA VAL A 127 -10.22 13.67 -3.43
C VAL A 127 -9.91 14.00 -1.97
N LEU A 128 -9.49 12.99 -1.21
CA LEU A 128 -9.04 13.20 0.17
C LEU A 128 -7.56 13.59 0.17
N LEU A 129 -7.22 14.62 0.93
CA LEU A 129 -5.85 15.02 1.22
C LEU A 129 -5.59 14.86 2.71
N ASP A 130 -4.69 13.94 3.02
CA ASP A 130 -4.32 13.52 4.36
C ASP A 130 -2.88 13.99 4.62
N VAL A 131 -2.71 15.01 5.46
CA VAL A 131 -1.41 15.66 5.71
C VAL A 131 -0.88 15.32 7.08
N LEU A 132 0.28 14.65 7.12
CA LEU A 132 1.02 14.39 8.35
C LEU A 132 2.14 15.44 8.51
N PHE A 133 2.20 16.09 9.68
CA PHE A 133 3.21 17.09 10.01
C PHE A 133 4.34 16.45 10.82
N GLU A 134 5.52 16.29 10.22
CA GLU A 134 6.67 15.70 10.90
C GLU A 134 7.85 16.65 10.88
N PRO A 135 8.62 16.77 11.99
CA PRO A 135 9.81 17.61 12.02
C PRO A 135 10.90 17.10 11.07
N GLU A 136 10.92 15.80 10.81
CA GLU A 136 11.91 15.15 9.95
C GLU A 136 11.26 14.50 8.74
N ALA A 137 11.94 14.58 7.60
CA ALA A 137 11.52 13.91 6.38
C ALA A 137 11.78 12.40 6.51
N ALA A 138 10.89 11.57 5.98
CA ALA A 138 11.11 10.13 5.93
C ALA A 138 12.37 9.81 5.09
N PRO A 139 13.24 8.90 5.55
CA PRO A 139 14.43 8.51 4.80
C PRO A 139 14.06 7.72 3.54
N HIS A 140 15.05 7.46 2.67
CA HIS A 140 14.89 6.63 1.46
C HIS A 140 13.80 7.10 0.49
N CYS A 141 13.75 8.42 0.25
CA CYS A 141 12.89 9.02 -0.77
C CYS A 141 13.68 9.64 -1.92
N GLU A 142 13.16 9.52 -3.13
CA GLU A 142 13.74 10.06 -4.37
C GLU A 142 12.78 11.03 -5.04
N LEU A 143 13.31 11.93 -5.88
CA LEU A 143 12.49 12.76 -6.75
C LEU A 143 12.05 11.95 -7.97
N VAL A 144 10.74 11.74 -8.08
CA VAL A 144 10.13 10.97 -9.17
C VAL A 144 9.27 11.89 -10.02
N LEU A 145 9.35 11.71 -11.35
CA LEU A 145 8.46 12.39 -12.29
C LEU A 145 7.02 11.94 -12.06
N ILE A 146 6.09 12.89 -11.97
CA ILE A 146 4.66 12.59 -11.92
C ILE A 146 4.21 12.17 -13.32
N HIS A 147 4.30 10.87 -13.58
CA HIS A 147 3.97 10.26 -14.86
C HIS A 147 3.45 8.84 -14.63
N THR A 148 2.32 8.53 -15.25
CA THR A 148 1.70 7.20 -15.27
C THR A 148 1.16 6.93 -16.68
N PRO A 149 0.88 5.67 -17.06
CA PRO A 149 0.37 5.35 -18.40
C PRO A 149 -0.94 6.05 -18.80
N PHE A 150 -1.70 6.57 -17.83
CA PHE A 150 -3.03 7.15 -18.05
C PHE A 150 -3.08 8.69 -17.87
N ILE A 151 -1.92 9.34 -17.72
CA ILE A 151 -1.82 10.81 -17.70
C ILE A 151 -0.79 11.28 -18.72
N THR A 152 -0.98 12.48 -19.25
CA THR A 152 0.00 13.14 -20.12
C THR A 152 0.53 14.39 -19.41
N PRO A 153 1.85 14.51 -19.19
CA PRO A 153 2.42 15.73 -18.64
C PRO A 153 2.42 16.82 -19.72
N GLU A 154 1.91 18.01 -19.37
CA GLU A 154 2.13 19.24 -20.14
C GLU A 154 3.49 19.85 -19.80
N ARG A 155 3.91 19.70 -18.55
CA ARG A 155 5.26 20.03 -18.07
C ARG A 155 5.72 19.02 -17.04
N GLU A 156 7.02 18.75 -17.01
CA GLU A 156 7.62 17.86 -16.04
C GLU A 156 7.52 18.43 -14.63
N VAL A 157 6.94 17.64 -13.72
CA VAL A 157 6.91 17.96 -12.29
C VAL A 157 7.40 16.74 -11.54
N ARG A 158 8.33 16.97 -10.61
CA ARG A 158 8.88 15.92 -9.75
C ARG A 158 8.42 16.12 -8.33
N VAL A 159 8.13 15.01 -7.65
CA VAL A 159 7.75 15.00 -6.24
C VAL A 159 8.61 13.98 -5.50
N ARG A 160 8.87 14.23 -4.22
CA ARG A 160 9.64 13.31 -3.39
C ARG A 160 8.74 12.14 -2.98
N VAL A 161 9.13 10.92 -3.33
CA VAL A 161 8.36 9.69 -3.06
C VAL A 161 9.26 8.66 -2.36
N PRO A 162 8.80 7.92 -1.34
CA PRO A 162 9.56 6.80 -0.79
C PRO A 162 9.88 5.75 -1.87
N THR A 163 11.06 5.14 -1.78
CA THR A 163 11.49 4.04 -2.66
C THR A 163 10.59 2.82 -2.52
N VAL A 164 10.62 1.89 -3.49
CA VAL A 164 9.90 0.61 -3.40
C VAL A 164 10.23 -0.13 -2.11
N ASN A 165 11.53 -0.21 -1.77
CA ASN A 165 12.00 -0.85 -0.55
C ASN A 165 11.49 -0.14 0.72
N GLY A 166 11.48 1.19 0.71
CA GLY A 166 10.92 1.98 1.80
C GLY A 166 9.40 1.79 1.96
N LEU A 167 8.65 1.77 0.86
CA LEU A 167 7.20 1.52 0.86
C LEU A 167 6.86 0.10 1.35
N LEU A 168 7.70 -0.90 1.04
CA LEU A 168 7.55 -2.25 1.55
C LEU A 168 7.62 -2.27 3.09
N GLY A 169 8.63 -1.62 3.66
CA GLY A 169 8.79 -1.50 5.12
C GLY A 169 7.65 -0.73 5.78
N ASP A 170 7.29 0.45 5.23
CA ASP A 170 6.21 1.28 5.76
C ASP A 170 4.86 0.54 5.74
N LYS A 171 4.51 -0.10 4.61
CA LYS A 171 3.25 -0.85 4.51
C LYS A 171 3.20 -2.09 5.37
N LEU A 172 4.34 -2.72 5.65
CA LEU A 172 4.36 -3.88 6.52
C LEU A 172 3.92 -3.48 7.94
N THR A 173 4.29 -2.27 8.41
CA THR A 173 3.78 -1.76 9.70
C THR A 173 2.26 -1.56 9.68
N ALA A 174 1.67 -1.20 8.53
CA ALA A 174 0.23 -1.06 8.37
C ALA A 174 -0.52 -2.40 8.32
N PHE A 175 0.16 -3.51 7.99
CA PHE A 175 -0.39 -4.87 7.97
C PHE A 175 -0.08 -5.62 9.28
N ALA A 176 -0.43 -5.02 10.42
CA ALA A 176 -0.30 -5.62 11.75
C ALA A 176 -1.59 -5.36 12.55
N PRO A 177 -2.66 -6.14 12.30
CA PRO A 177 -4.03 -5.76 12.65
C PRO A 177 -4.44 -5.93 14.13
N ARG A 178 -3.53 -6.41 14.99
CA ARG A 178 -3.71 -6.48 16.45
C ARG A 178 -2.79 -5.55 17.22
N THR A 179 -1.79 -4.97 16.55
CA THR A 179 -0.74 -4.19 17.20
C THR A 179 -0.69 -2.75 16.65
N ILE A 180 0.20 -2.46 15.71
CA ILE A 180 0.50 -1.10 15.25
C ILE A 180 -0.14 -0.72 13.90
N GLY A 181 -0.69 -1.69 13.18
CA GLY A 181 -1.23 -1.50 11.85
C GLY A 181 -2.72 -1.12 11.83
N ILE A 182 -3.37 -1.30 10.68
CA ILE A 182 -4.82 -1.09 10.56
C ILE A 182 -5.52 -2.17 11.39
N LEU A 183 -6.08 -1.77 12.53
CA LEU A 183 -6.71 -2.69 13.46
C LEU A 183 -7.98 -3.32 12.87
N TYR A 184 -8.30 -4.52 13.34
CA TYR A 184 -9.59 -5.15 13.06
C TYR A 184 -10.74 -4.21 13.44
N HIS A 185 -11.56 -3.89 12.44
CA HIS A 185 -12.75 -3.07 12.59
C HIS A 185 -13.72 -3.41 11.46
N PRO A 186 -15.04 -3.56 11.68
CA PRO A 186 -15.99 -4.03 10.67
C PRO A 186 -15.89 -3.33 9.31
N PHE A 187 -15.64 -2.02 9.31
CA PHE A 187 -15.52 -1.20 8.09
C PHE A 187 -14.11 -1.14 7.47
N ARG A 188 -13.12 -1.81 8.05
CA ARG A 188 -11.71 -1.75 7.61
C ARG A 188 -11.20 -3.03 6.94
N LYS A 189 -12.08 -4.03 6.71
CA LYS A 189 -11.75 -5.29 5.99
C LYS A 189 -10.97 -5.02 4.69
N THR A 190 -11.53 -4.16 3.83
CA THR A 190 -10.94 -3.82 2.54
C THR A 190 -9.61 -3.07 2.70
N ASP A 191 -9.47 -2.23 3.72
CA ASP A 191 -8.23 -1.46 3.92
C ASP A 191 -7.05 -2.32 4.34
N ILE A 192 -7.30 -3.37 5.14
CA ILE A 192 -6.29 -4.37 5.47
C ILE A 192 -5.93 -5.20 4.23
N ALA A 193 -6.94 -5.60 3.44
CA ALA A 193 -6.71 -6.33 2.19
C ALA A 193 -5.89 -5.52 1.17
N LYS A 194 -6.10 -4.19 1.07
CA LYS A 194 -5.27 -3.29 0.26
C LYS A 194 -3.80 -3.35 0.67
N GLN A 195 -3.50 -3.41 1.98
CA GLN A 195 -2.10 -3.53 2.43
C GLN A 195 -1.49 -4.88 2.03
N LEU A 196 -2.23 -5.97 2.22
CA LEU A 196 -1.76 -7.31 1.82
C LEU A 196 -1.45 -7.36 0.31
N PHE A 197 -2.35 -6.82 -0.51
CA PHE A 197 -2.14 -6.72 -1.96
C PHE A 197 -0.88 -5.92 -2.29
N ASP A 198 -0.75 -4.71 -1.73
CA ASP A 198 0.38 -3.83 -2.02
C ASP A 198 1.70 -4.47 -1.58
N LEU A 199 1.74 -5.12 -0.43
CA LEU A 199 2.91 -5.86 0.06
C LEU A 199 3.31 -6.99 -0.89
N GLY A 200 2.33 -7.73 -1.42
CA GLY A 200 2.59 -8.78 -2.41
C GLY A 200 3.21 -8.25 -3.70
N VAL A 201 2.80 -7.07 -4.17
CA VAL A 201 3.34 -6.42 -5.37
C VAL A 201 4.69 -5.76 -5.10
N LEU A 202 4.84 -5.07 -3.96
CA LEU A 202 6.10 -4.44 -3.56
C LEU A 202 7.20 -5.47 -3.32
N PHE A 203 6.87 -6.64 -2.78
CA PHE A 203 7.81 -7.74 -2.66
C PHE A 203 8.41 -8.14 -4.01
N ASP A 204 7.58 -8.21 -5.06
CA ASP A 204 8.06 -8.57 -6.40
C ASP A 204 9.00 -7.51 -6.97
N ALA A 205 8.77 -6.23 -6.68
CA ALA A 205 9.55 -5.11 -7.18
C ALA A 205 10.75 -4.72 -6.30
N ALA A 206 10.79 -5.16 -5.04
CA ALA A 206 11.83 -4.78 -4.10
C ALA A 206 13.18 -5.44 -4.43
N THR A 207 14.25 -4.77 -4.05
CA THR A 207 15.63 -5.17 -4.34
C THR A 207 16.50 -5.20 -3.09
N ASP A 208 16.06 -4.59 -1.99
CA ASP A 208 16.86 -4.48 -0.77
C ASP A 208 15.96 -4.50 0.47
N LEU A 209 15.98 -5.62 1.19
CA LEU A 209 15.24 -5.80 2.43
C LEU A 209 15.86 -5.06 3.62
N SER A 210 17.14 -4.66 3.54
CA SER A 210 17.78 -3.87 4.60
C SER A 210 17.16 -2.48 4.72
N VAL A 211 16.84 -1.85 3.58
CA VAL A 211 16.10 -0.58 3.54
C VAL A 211 14.68 -0.77 4.10
N ALA A 212 14.00 -1.85 3.73
CA ALA A 212 12.67 -2.17 4.28
C ALA A 212 12.72 -2.36 5.80
N ALA A 213 13.75 -3.03 6.33
CA ALA A 213 13.96 -3.22 7.76
C ALA A 213 14.21 -1.89 8.50
N ALA A 214 15.05 -1.02 7.95
CA ALA A 214 15.35 0.29 8.53
C ALA A 214 14.10 1.17 8.58
N VAL A 215 13.33 1.23 7.49
CA VAL A 215 12.06 1.97 7.45
C VAL A 215 11.03 1.34 8.39
N TYR A 216 10.90 0.01 8.42
CA TYR A 216 10.00 -0.67 9.36
C TYR A 216 10.32 -0.29 10.81
N ALA A 217 11.59 -0.33 11.22
CA ALA A 217 11.99 0.02 12.58
C ALA A 217 11.69 1.48 12.94
N ALA A 218 11.96 2.41 12.02
CA ALA A 218 11.67 3.82 12.22
C ALA A 218 10.16 4.11 12.28
N THR A 219 9.37 3.51 11.39
CA THR A 219 7.90 3.65 11.40
C THR A 219 7.28 2.97 12.62
N HIS A 220 7.79 1.80 13.03
CA HIS A 220 7.38 1.11 14.25
C HIS A 220 7.53 2.00 15.48
N ALA A 221 8.71 2.60 15.69
CA ALA A 221 8.95 3.50 16.82
C ALA A 221 7.94 4.67 16.87
N ARG A 222 7.65 5.28 15.72
CA ARG A 222 6.63 6.33 15.62
C ARG A 222 5.22 5.82 15.93
N GLN A 223 4.84 4.66 15.39
CA GLN A 223 3.52 4.07 15.62
C GLN A 223 3.29 3.69 17.09
N LEU A 224 4.31 3.25 17.81
CA LEU A 224 4.21 3.00 19.26
C LEU A 224 3.83 4.27 20.02
N VAL A 225 4.48 5.41 19.69
CA VAL A 225 4.15 6.71 20.27
C VAL A 225 2.72 7.10 19.94
N TYR A 226 2.33 7.01 18.65
CA TYR A 226 0.99 7.40 18.22
C TYR A 226 -0.13 6.57 18.84
N ARG A 227 0.13 5.29 19.12
CA ARG A 227 -0.84 4.37 19.71
C ARG A 227 -0.77 4.30 21.22
N GLN A 228 0.21 4.96 21.82
CA GLN A 228 0.50 4.84 23.26
C GLN A 228 0.60 3.36 23.67
N ALA A 229 1.31 2.57 22.85
CA ALA A 229 1.40 1.13 22.97
C ALA A 229 2.85 0.69 23.19
N THR A 230 3.02 -0.50 23.76
CA THR A 230 4.33 -1.11 24.06
C THR A 230 4.40 -2.49 23.42
N PHE A 231 4.73 -2.52 22.14
CA PHE A 231 5.01 -3.76 21.42
C PHE A 231 6.47 -3.77 20.99
N SER A 232 7.10 -4.94 21.05
CA SER A 232 8.41 -5.13 20.45
C SER A 232 8.31 -5.23 18.92
N LEU A 233 9.45 -5.06 18.24
CA LEU A 233 9.53 -5.36 16.80
C LEU A 233 9.09 -6.80 16.50
N ALA A 234 9.43 -7.75 17.38
CA ALA A 234 9.05 -9.15 17.19
C ALA A 234 7.53 -9.35 17.31
N ASP A 235 6.85 -8.67 18.24
CA ASP A 235 5.39 -8.77 18.42
C ASP A 235 4.65 -8.28 17.18
N THR A 236 5.08 -7.13 16.65
CA THR A 236 4.43 -6.48 15.49
C THR A 236 4.68 -7.23 14.18
N LEU A 237 5.88 -7.78 13.98
CA LEU A 237 6.18 -8.66 12.84
C LEU A 237 5.44 -9.99 12.95
N SER A 238 5.34 -10.56 14.16
CA SER A 238 4.60 -11.79 14.41
C SER A 238 3.10 -11.60 14.17
N ASP A 239 2.54 -10.44 14.46
CA ASP A 239 1.15 -10.08 14.14
C ASP A 239 0.90 -10.09 12.62
N SER A 240 1.81 -9.52 11.81
CA SER A 240 1.73 -9.60 10.34
C SER A 240 1.78 -11.05 9.82
N ILE A 241 2.70 -11.86 10.35
CA ILE A 241 2.83 -13.29 10.00
C ILE A 241 1.54 -14.03 10.39
N GLN A 242 1.05 -13.81 11.61
CA GLN A 242 -0.15 -14.47 12.11
C GLN A 242 -1.39 -14.08 11.30
N ALA A 243 -1.55 -12.81 10.92
CA ALA A 243 -2.62 -12.37 10.04
C ALA A 243 -2.57 -13.10 8.68
N GLY A 244 -1.38 -13.19 8.07
CA GLY A 244 -1.18 -13.96 6.85
C GLY A 244 -1.55 -15.44 6.99
N PHE A 245 -1.17 -16.07 8.11
CA PHE A 245 -1.47 -17.48 8.39
C PHE A 245 -2.97 -17.72 8.61
N LEU A 246 -3.63 -16.85 9.39
CA LEU A 246 -5.07 -16.91 9.64
C LEU A 246 -5.87 -16.79 8.35
N LEU A 247 -5.49 -15.90 7.43
CA LEU A 247 -6.09 -15.84 6.09
C LEU A 247 -5.81 -17.10 5.28
N SER A 248 -4.56 -17.56 5.27
CA SER A 248 -4.12 -18.62 4.35
C SER A 248 -4.73 -19.98 4.66
N GLN A 249 -5.01 -20.27 5.93
CA GLN A 249 -5.56 -21.55 6.37
C GLN A 249 -7.07 -21.70 6.18
N ILE A 250 -7.80 -20.60 5.92
CA ILE A 250 -9.25 -20.65 5.67
C ILE A 250 -9.53 -21.60 4.51
N GLN A 251 -10.52 -22.48 4.71
CA GLN A 251 -10.96 -23.50 3.75
C GLN A 251 -9.90 -24.56 3.39
N LEU A 252 -8.74 -24.61 4.05
CA LEU A 252 -7.79 -25.71 3.91
C LEU A 252 -8.14 -26.85 4.86
N LYS A 253 -8.00 -28.11 4.40
CA LYS A 253 -8.21 -29.29 5.27
C LYS A 253 -7.22 -29.26 6.45
N GLY A 254 -7.76 -29.22 7.66
CA GLY A 254 -6.99 -29.11 8.92
C GLY A 254 -6.71 -27.68 9.36
N GLY A 255 -7.09 -26.67 8.57
CA GLY A 255 -7.03 -25.26 8.97
C GLY A 255 -8.19 -24.86 9.86
N ALA A 256 -7.96 -23.89 10.75
CA ALA A 256 -8.98 -23.36 11.65
C ALA A 256 -9.81 -22.26 10.98
N ASP A 257 -11.13 -22.35 11.09
CA ASP A 257 -12.07 -21.34 10.60
C ASP A 257 -12.32 -20.23 11.64
N THR A 258 -11.27 -19.44 11.92
CA THR A 258 -11.32 -18.37 12.93
C THR A 258 -12.08 -17.13 12.43
N GLU A 259 -12.65 -16.35 13.34
CA GLU A 259 -13.29 -15.06 13.01
C GLU A 259 -12.30 -14.10 12.33
N ALA A 260 -11.11 -13.95 12.88
CA ALA A 260 -10.06 -13.09 12.30
C ALA A 260 -9.62 -13.57 10.91
N GLY A 261 -9.48 -14.89 10.70
CA GLY A 261 -9.18 -15.46 9.39
C GLY A 261 -10.28 -15.17 8.37
N ARG A 262 -11.55 -15.38 8.73
CA ARG A 262 -12.71 -15.05 7.88
C ARG A 262 -12.79 -13.56 7.57
N PHE A 263 -12.55 -12.70 8.56
CA PHE A 263 -12.50 -11.26 8.37
C PHE A 263 -11.51 -10.85 7.27
N LEU A 264 -10.29 -11.40 7.32
CA LEU A 264 -9.25 -11.11 6.32
C LEU A 264 -9.61 -11.73 4.96
N TYR A 265 -10.12 -12.97 4.97
CA TYR A 265 -10.54 -13.70 3.77
C TYR A 265 -11.62 -12.91 3.01
N ASP A 266 -12.69 -12.48 3.70
CA ASP A 266 -13.77 -11.66 3.13
C ASP A 266 -13.27 -10.35 2.53
N GLY A 267 -12.28 -9.71 3.18
CA GLY A 267 -11.71 -8.44 2.73
C GLY A 267 -11.12 -8.49 1.32
N VAL A 268 -10.66 -9.67 0.87
CA VAL A 268 -10.09 -9.89 -0.47
C VAL A 268 -11.13 -9.64 -1.57
N TYR A 269 -12.38 -10.06 -1.37
CA TYR A 269 -13.45 -9.91 -2.38
C TYR A 269 -13.74 -8.43 -2.71
N ASN A 270 -13.64 -7.56 -1.72
CA ASN A 270 -14.00 -6.14 -1.85
C ASN A 270 -12.95 -5.31 -2.60
N LEU A 271 -11.82 -5.90 -3.00
CA LEU A 271 -10.78 -5.20 -3.74
C LEU A 271 -11.08 -5.02 -5.23
N ALA A 272 -12.03 -5.78 -5.79
CA ALA A 272 -12.23 -5.87 -7.24
C ALA A 272 -12.34 -4.52 -7.97
N ASN A 273 -12.99 -3.53 -7.36
CA ASN A 273 -13.18 -2.20 -7.94
C ASN A 273 -11.89 -1.36 -8.03
N HIS A 274 -10.86 -1.73 -7.25
CA HIS A 274 -9.57 -1.04 -7.24
C HIS A 274 -8.58 -1.63 -8.25
N LEU A 275 -8.77 -2.88 -8.68
CA LEU A 275 -7.76 -3.63 -9.43
C LEU A 275 -7.74 -3.28 -10.92
N LEU A 276 -6.56 -3.41 -11.53
CA LEU A 276 -6.33 -3.23 -12.95
C LEU A 276 -5.93 -4.56 -13.59
N ASN A 277 -6.48 -4.87 -14.78
CA ASN A 277 -6.16 -6.00 -15.66
C ASN A 277 -6.35 -7.43 -15.12
N SER A 278 -6.23 -7.66 -13.81
CA SER A 278 -6.30 -9.00 -13.22
C SER A 278 -7.02 -8.98 -11.87
N PRO A 279 -7.86 -10.00 -11.59
CA PRO A 279 -8.46 -10.14 -10.27
C PRO A 279 -7.40 -10.49 -9.23
N PHE A 280 -7.72 -10.23 -7.96
CA PHE A 280 -6.95 -10.69 -6.80
C PHE A 280 -7.85 -11.63 -6.01
N ARG A 281 -7.61 -12.94 -6.16
CA ARG A 281 -8.41 -14.01 -5.56
C ARG A 281 -7.72 -14.52 -4.29
N HIS A 282 -8.37 -15.42 -3.57
CA HIS A 282 -7.81 -15.96 -2.33
C HIS A 282 -6.49 -16.72 -2.53
N ASP A 283 -6.28 -17.33 -3.68
CA ASP A 283 -5.00 -17.97 -4.00
C ASP A 283 -3.88 -16.94 -4.19
N ASP A 284 -4.18 -15.79 -4.81
CA ASP A 284 -3.24 -14.67 -4.88
C ASP A 284 -3.00 -14.07 -3.49
N ALA A 285 -4.03 -13.99 -2.65
CA ALA A 285 -3.92 -13.51 -1.28
C ALA A 285 -3.07 -14.44 -0.39
N ARG A 286 -3.15 -15.77 -0.59
CA ARG A 286 -2.27 -16.75 0.05
C ARG A 286 -0.80 -16.58 -0.37
N ILE A 287 -0.56 -16.27 -1.65
CA ILE A 287 0.79 -15.96 -2.15
C ILE A 287 1.31 -14.67 -1.50
N ALA A 288 0.50 -13.60 -1.50
CA ALA A 288 0.84 -12.34 -0.86
C ALA A 288 1.10 -12.52 0.65
N ALA A 289 0.31 -13.32 1.34
CA ALA A 289 0.49 -13.64 2.76
C ALA A 289 1.82 -14.38 3.02
N GLY A 290 2.19 -15.33 2.17
CA GLY A 290 3.50 -16.00 2.25
C GLY A 290 4.66 -15.02 2.03
N LYS A 291 4.55 -14.11 1.07
CA LYS A 291 5.55 -13.05 0.83
C LYS A 291 5.70 -12.13 2.03
N VAL A 292 4.57 -11.69 2.62
CA VAL A 292 4.56 -10.92 3.87
C VAL A 292 5.27 -11.68 4.98
N ALA A 293 4.99 -12.98 5.13
CA ALA A 293 5.67 -13.81 6.13
C ALA A 293 7.18 -13.88 5.90
N CYS A 294 7.64 -13.97 4.63
CA CYS A 294 9.07 -13.92 4.30
C CYS A 294 9.71 -12.60 4.72
N VAL A 295 9.13 -11.46 4.34
CA VAL A 295 9.68 -10.14 4.69
C VAL A 295 9.72 -9.96 6.21
N ALA A 296 8.63 -10.31 6.89
CA ALA A 296 8.55 -10.17 8.33
C ALA A 296 9.57 -11.07 9.06
N ALA A 297 9.70 -12.33 8.65
CA ALA A 297 10.71 -13.25 9.16
C ALA A 297 12.14 -12.76 8.91
N TRP A 298 12.42 -12.26 7.70
CA TRP A 298 13.72 -11.72 7.34
C TRP A 298 14.11 -10.53 8.22
N ILE A 299 13.19 -9.56 8.41
CA ILE A 299 13.40 -8.39 9.26
C ILE A 299 13.60 -8.82 10.72
N GLN A 300 12.77 -9.73 11.22
CA GLN A 300 12.82 -10.21 12.60
C GLN A 300 14.14 -10.91 12.93
N ARG A 301 14.66 -11.71 11.99
CA ARG A 301 15.90 -12.49 12.18
C ARG A 301 17.14 -11.77 11.70
N ARG A 302 16.99 -10.66 10.97
CA ARG A 302 18.07 -9.97 10.25
C ARG A 302 18.92 -10.96 9.44
N ALA A 303 18.25 -11.76 8.62
CA ALA A 303 18.88 -12.80 7.80
C ALA A 303 19.69 -12.19 6.64
N ALA A 304 20.75 -11.45 6.97
CA ALA A 304 21.53 -10.65 6.02
C ALA A 304 22.16 -11.47 4.88
N ASP A 305 22.40 -12.76 5.10
CA ASP A 305 22.92 -13.69 4.08
C ASP A 305 21.85 -14.16 3.08
N VAL A 306 20.57 -13.82 3.30
CA VAL A 306 19.46 -14.16 2.42
C VAL A 306 19.04 -12.92 1.64
N THR A 307 19.18 -12.96 0.32
CA THR A 307 18.73 -11.88 -0.58
C THR A 307 17.26 -12.03 -0.94
N ILE A 308 16.60 -10.94 -1.38
CA ILE A 308 15.21 -11.02 -1.81
C ILE A 308 15.04 -11.88 -3.08
N GLU A 309 16.04 -11.88 -3.96
CA GLU A 309 16.08 -12.71 -5.17
C GLU A 309 16.04 -14.20 -4.83
N GLN A 310 16.75 -14.64 -3.79
CA GLN A 310 16.76 -16.03 -3.34
C GLN A 310 15.41 -16.45 -2.72
N LEU A 311 14.63 -15.51 -2.20
CA LEU A 311 13.30 -15.78 -1.66
C LEU A 311 12.25 -15.98 -2.77
N ARG A 312 12.44 -15.38 -3.95
CA ARG A 312 11.46 -15.44 -5.05
C ARG A 312 11.22 -16.87 -5.51
N PHE A 313 9.96 -17.18 -5.78
CA PHE A 313 9.55 -18.47 -6.31
C PHE A 313 9.96 -18.63 -7.79
N GLN A 314 10.52 -19.79 -8.11
CA GLN A 314 10.97 -20.18 -9.45
C GLN A 314 10.07 -21.32 -9.98
N PRO A 315 9.20 -21.08 -10.98
CA PRO A 315 8.23 -22.09 -11.45
C PRO A 315 8.84 -23.40 -11.95
N ASP A 316 10.05 -23.34 -12.48
CA ASP A 316 10.85 -24.48 -12.96
C ASP A 316 11.36 -25.38 -11.81
N ARG A 317 11.36 -24.88 -10.57
CA ARG A 317 11.84 -25.60 -9.37
C ARG A 317 10.71 -26.14 -8.49
N VAL A 318 9.49 -26.21 -9.01
CA VAL A 318 8.33 -26.74 -8.26
C VAL A 318 8.54 -28.17 -7.77
N SER A 319 9.27 -28.99 -8.53
CA SER A 319 9.60 -30.37 -8.16
C SER A 319 10.39 -30.46 -6.85
N GLU A 320 11.22 -29.47 -6.54
CA GLU A 320 12.02 -29.41 -5.31
C GLU A 320 11.15 -29.23 -4.06
N LEU A 321 9.92 -28.73 -4.22
CA LEU A 321 8.99 -28.54 -3.10
C LEU A 321 8.37 -29.84 -2.60
N ARG A 322 8.51 -30.95 -3.35
CA ARG A 322 7.82 -32.22 -3.08
C ARG A 322 8.10 -32.75 -1.68
N ASP A 323 9.37 -32.75 -1.27
CA ASP A 323 9.81 -33.38 -0.02
C ASP A 323 9.88 -32.41 1.16
N LEU A 324 9.68 -31.11 0.91
CA LEU A 324 9.73 -30.06 1.94
C LEU A 324 8.51 -30.11 2.86
N GLN A 325 8.68 -29.82 4.15
CA GLN A 325 7.58 -29.86 5.11
C GLN A 325 7.44 -28.56 5.88
N ILE A 326 6.19 -28.08 5.97
CA ILE A 326 5.79 -27.02 6.89
C ILE A 326 5.36 -27.69 8.20
N GLN A 327 5.98 -27.27 9.30
CA GLN A 327 5.81 -27.79 10.64
C GLN A 327 4.75 -26.99 11.41
N ALA A 328 4.41 -27.48 12.61
CA ALA A 328 3.50 -26.77 13.51
C ALA A 328 4.07 -25.36 13.85
N PRO A 329 3.21 -24.33 14.00
CA PRO A 329 1.75 -24.38 13.94
C PRO A 329 1.14 -24.27 12.52
N TRP A 330 1.96 -24.21 11.47
CA TRP A 330 1.53 -23.94 10.09
C TRP A 330 1.22 -25.18 9.25
N THR A 331 1.18 -26.36 9.87
CA THR A 331 0.90 -27.65 9.22
C THR A 331 -0.28 -27.63 8.21
N PRO A 332 -1.40 -26.91 8.44
CA PRO A 332 -2.49 -26.83 7.44
C PRO A 332 -2.04 -26.29 6.07
N LEU A 333 -1.04 -25.41 6.04
CA LEU A 333 -0.50 -24.83 4.83
C LEU A 333 0.23 -25.84 3.94
N HIS A 334 0.58 -27.03 4.46
CA HIS A 334 1.12 -28.12 3.63
C HIS A 334 0.16 -28.49 2.49
N ARG A 335 -1.15 -28.25 2.65
CA ARG A 335 -2.15 -28.45 1.58
C ARG A 335 -1.94 -27.54 0.37
N LEU A 336 -1.27 -26.40 0.53
CA LEU A 336 -0.95 -25.50 -0.58
C LEU A 336 0.04 -26.13 -1.57
N LYS A 337 0.87 -27.10 -1.15
CA LYS A 337 1.88 -27.71 -2.03
C LYS A 337 1.33 -28.22 -3.36
N GLY A 338 0.13 -28.81 -3.36
CA GLY A 338 -0.49 -29.37 -4.57
C GLY A 338 -1.36 -28.40 -5.37
N GLY A 339 -1.91 -27.36 -4.76
CA GLY A 339 -2.86 -26.43 -5.41
C GLY A 339 -2.34 -25.00 -5.60
N ASN A 340 -1.37 -24.59 -4.79
CA ASN A 340 -0.74 -23.28 -4.80
C ASN A 340 0.73 -23.39 -4.33
N PRO A 341 1.60 -24.04 -5.14
CA PRO A 341 2.99 -24.30 -4.77
C PRO A 341 3.79 -23.02 -4.50
N GLN A 342 3.42 -21.91 -5.14
CA GLN A 342 4.04 -20.61 -4.90
C GLN A 342 3.78 -20.10 -3.47
N ALA A 343 2.53 -20.16 -2.99
CA ALA A 343 2.24 -19.81 -1.59
C ALA A 343 2.96 -20.75 -0.63
N PHE A 344 2.97 -22.06 -0.91
CA PHE A 344 3.70 -23.04 -0.12
C PHE A 344 5.20 -22.70 -0.01
N HIS A 345 5.85 -22.38 -1.13
CA HIS A 345 7.26 -21.98 -1.18
C HIS A 345 7.56 -20.84 -0.21
N TYR A 346 6.78 -19.75 -0.28
CA TYR A 346 7.03 -18.60 0.59
C TYR A 346 6.80 -18.91 2.07
N TRP A 347 5.76 -19.67 2.42
CA TRP A 347 5.56 -20.09 3.81
C TRP A 347 6.69 -20.99 4.32
N PHE A 348 7.22 -21.87 3.46
CA PHE A 348 8.38 -22.69 3.81
C PHE A 348 9.65 -21.86 4.00
N GLN A 349 9.91 -20.86 3.15
CA GLN A 349 11.05 -19.95 3.33
C GLN A 349 10.95 -19.13 4.62
N ALA A 350 9.76 -18.60 4.92
CA ALA A 350 9.51 -17.92 6.19
C ALA A 350 9.80 -18.82 7.39
N GLN A 351 9.36 -20.08 7.35
CA GLN A 351 9.66 -21.05 8.41
C GLN A 351 11.16 -21.30 8.55
N ARG A 352 11.88 -21.53 7.43
CA ARG A 352 13.34 -21.75 7.46
C ARG A 352 14.07 -20.60 8.13
N MET A 353 13.72 -19.35 7.79
CA MET A 353 14.32 -18.18 8.41
C MET A 353 13.99 -18.08 9.89
N LEU A 354 12.77 -18.42 10.31
CA LEU A 354 12.37 -18.35 11.72
C LEU A 354 12.93 -19.50 12.59
N SER A 355 13.27 -20.64 11.99
CA SER A 355 13.83 -21.81 12.70
C SER A 355 15.36 -21.83 12.76
N GLY A 356 16.05 -21.09 11.88
CA GLY A 356 17.47 -20.77 12.02
C GLY A 356 17.68 -19.66 13.02
#